data_AF-A0A1Y3YIR9-F1
#
_entry.id   AF-A0A1Y3YIR9-F1
#
_cell.length_a   1.000
_cell.length_b   1.000
_cell.length_c   1.000
_cell.angle_alpha   90.00
_cell.angle_beta   90.00
_cell.angle_gamma   90.00
#
_symmetry.space_group_name_H-M   'P 1'
#
loop_
_entity.id
_entity.type
_entity.pdbx_description
1 polymer ?
#
loop_
_entity_poly.entity_id
_entity_poly.type
_entity_poly.pdbx_seq_one_letter_code
_entity_poly.pdbx_strand_id
1 'polypeptide(L)'
;MTDYAEDFTSDKADRDDFFELVNSIVTDGFVPYDPIIVWKNEENQKYYVAEGNRRLVALKLLRMPQKAPKSIRSFIRKASNKINLTTIEKVPVNVAPTFEEAEWYINQRNSSSSLQRRWTRVQQQRWIMTLYEKYSGDIEKLLSITKLTKSELEGFIRILKIKDFVKNEKVKDLLTKEEYEAANSYKFPITILERFFNFSEVKEKWGLEYDGVDVNILSNKDSFYNAFAALLKRIVNDDDDRINTRLTKDDLDELLKSLPVVLFDENGTTEDQSPVDMKGAESNETNNNSDTKEEGTSTTTKYLKGNPDRNKLILSIYHLNTSSTRLLGLFNELKRISLSYSNAVSASLRIFLDLAVLNYI
;
A
#
# COMPACT_ATOMS: atom_id res chain seq x y z
N MET A 1 20.87 17.99 5.53
CA MET A 1 21.47 17.22 4.40
C MET A 1 21.86 15.84 4.88
N THR A 2 22.57 15.73 6.00
CA THR A 2 22.89 14.46 6.65
C THR A 2 21.61 13.66 6.94
N ASP A 3 20.59 14.28 7.55
CA ASP A 3 19.33 13.59 7.89
C ASP A 3 18.62 13.01 6.65
N TYR A 4 18.53 13.78 5.56
CA TYR A 4 17.97 13.29 4.29
C TYR A 4 18.80 12.14 3.68
N ALA A 5 20.13 12.17 3.82
CA ALA A 5 20.98 11.09 3.34
C ALA A 5 20.86 9.84 4.22
N GLU A 6 20.68 9.99 5.52
CA GLU A 6 20.39 8.89 6.44
C GLU A 6 19.05 8.23 6.11
N ASP A 7 18.02 9.01 5.76
CA ASP A 7 16.73 8.46 5.36
C ASP A 7 16.85 7.51 4.16
N PHE A 8 17.66 7.85 3.14
CA PHE A 8 17.90 6.99 1.97
C PHE A 8 18.93 5.88 2.18
N THR A 9 19.59 5.81 3.35
CA THR A 9 20.68 4.84 3.57
C THR A 9 20.56 4.09 4.90
N SER A 10 19.40 4.21 5.54
CA SER A 10 19.07 3.56 6.80
C SER A 10 18.83 2.06 6.61
N ASP A 11 18.03 1.67 5.62
CA ASP A 11 17.87 0.29 5.20
C ASP A 11 18.98 -0.14 4.23
N LYS A 12 19.34 -1.43 4.28
CA LYS A 12 20.40 -1.98 3.42
C LYS A 12 20.03 -1.87 1.94
N ALA A 13 18.80 -2.21 1.56
CA ALA A 13 18.37 -2.16 0.16
C ALA A 13 18.40 -0.72 -0.37
N ASP A 14 17.87 0.24 0.41
CA ASP A 14 17.90 1.65 0.04
C ASP A 14 19.32 2.20 -0.10
N ARG A 15 20.24 1.75 0.77
CA ARG A 15 21.65 2.12 0.71
C ARG A 15 22.35 1.56 -0.52
N ASP A 16 22.11 0.29 -0.84
CA ASP A 16 22.69 -0.36 -2.02
C ASP A 16 22.18 0.34 -3.30
N ASP A 17 20.89 0.65 -3.34
CA ASP A 17 20.25 1.45 -4.38
C ASP A 17 20.91 2.83 -4.55
N PHE A 18 21.15 3.52 -3.45
CA PHE A 18 21.80 4.83 -3.45
C PHE A 18 23.25 4.73 -3.95
N PHE A 19 23.97 3.66 -3.61
CA PHE A 19 25.33 3.43 -4.08
C PHE A 19 25.38 3.17 -5.59
N GLU A 20 24.43 2.40 -6.13
CA GLU A 20 24.29 2.20 -7.57
C GLU A 20 24.05 3.53 -8.30
N LEU A 21 23.17 4.38 -7.77
CA LEU A 21 22.92 5.71 -8.33
C LEU A 21 24.21 6.57 -8.34
N VAL A 22 24.94 6.61 -7.22
CA VAL A 22 26.20 7.34 -7.14
C VAL A 22 27.23 6.79 -8.12
N ASN A 23 27.36 5.48 -8.23
CA ASN A 23 28.29 4.84 -9.16
C ASN A 23 27.93 5.14 -10.63
N SER A 24 26.65 5.14 -11.00
CA SER A 24 26.21 5.53 -12.34
C SER A 24 26.55 7.00 -12.63
N ILE A 25 26.31 7.92 -11.69
CA ILE A 25 26.68 9.34 -11.87
C ILE A 25 28.21 9.49 -12.03
N VAL A 26 29.01 8.73 -11.29
CA VAL A 26 30.48 8.75 -11.41
C VAL A 26 30.96 8.19 -12.75
N THR A 27 30.29 7.15 -13.26
CA THR A 27 30.71 6.44 -14.48
C THR A 27 30.27 7.19 -15.74
N ASP A 28 29.01 7.62 -15.77
CA ASP A 28 28.36 8.14 -16.99
C ASP A 28 28.13 9.66 -16.93
N GLY A 29 28.38 10.29 -15.78
CA GLY A 29 27.98 11.67 -15.51
C GLY A 29 26.52 11.81 -15.11
N PHE A 30 26.09 13.04 -14.85
CA PHE A 30 24.68 13.31 -14.59
C PHE A 30 23.88 13.35 -15.91
N VAL A 31 22.96 12.42 -16.07
CA VAL A 31 22.05 12.36 -17.23
C VAL A 31 20.73 13.06 -16.91
N PRO A 32 20.40 14.18 -17.58
CA PRO A 32 19.20 14.97 -17.28
C PRO A 32 17.92 14.48 -17.98
N TYR A 33 17.89 13.22 -18.45
CA TYR A 33 16.74 12.64 -19.15
C TYR A 33 15.48 12.64 -18.27
N ASP A 34 15.66 12.31 -17.00
CA ASP A 34 14.62 12.44 -15.99
C ASP A 34 14.76 13.82 -15.34
N PRO A 35 13.79 14.75 -15.44
CA PRO A 35 13.98 16.09 -14.91
C PRO A 35 14.02 16.08 -13.37
N ILE A 36 14.77 17.03 -12.80
CA ILE A 36 14.63 17.38 -11.38
C ILE A 36 13.56 18.46 -11.32
N ILE A 37 12.52 18.24 -10.51
CA ILE A 37 11.42 19.21 -10.37
C ILE A 37 11.66 20.01 -9.11
N VAL A 38 11.60 21.33 -9.25
CA VAL A 38 11.67 22.27 -8.14
C VAL A 38 10.45 23.19 -8.19
N TRP A 39 10.12 23.81 -7.06
CA TRP A 39 9.18 24.92 -7.00
C TRP A 39 9.82 26.07 -6.24
N LYS A 40 9.39 27.31 -6.53
CA LYS A 40 9.92 28.50 -5.88
C LYS A 40 8.98 28.92 -4.76
N ASN A 41 9.49 28.99 -3.54
CA ASN A 41 8.72 29.53 -2.43
C ASN A 41 8.62 31.06 -2.57
N GLU A 42 7.41 31.60 -2.57
CA GLU A 42 7.19 33.04 -2.79
C GLU A 42 7.64 33.90 -1.61
N GLU A 43 7.58 33.39 -0.39
CA GLU A 43 7.95 34.16 0.81
C GLU A 43 9.46 34.40 0.89
N ASN A 44 10.26 33.36 0.65
CA ASN A 44 11.71 33.41 0.83
C ASN A 44 12.51 33.34 -0.49
N GLN A 45 11.82 33.24 -1.63
CA GLN A 45 12.38 33.20 -2.98
C GLN A 45 13.36 32.05 -3.25
N LYS A 46 13.41 31.02 -2.39
CA LYS A 46 14.27 29.84 -2.55
C LYS A 46 13.56 28.75 -3.33
N TYR A 47 14.36 27.94 -4.02
CA TYR A 47 13.89 26.75 -4.71
C TYR A 47 13.93 25.53 -3.80
N TYR A 48 12.83 24.79 -3.77
CA TYR A 48 12.67 23.54 -3.04
C TYR A 48 12.46 22.40 -4.03
N VAL A 49 13.04 21.25 -3.75
CA VAL A 49 12.91 20.08 -4.62
C VAL A 49 11.56 19.41 -4.38
N ALA A 50 10.76 19.32 -5.42
CA ALA A 50 9.53 18.53 -5.44
C ALA A 50 9.84 17.07 -5.78
N GLU A 51 10.64 16.82 -6.82
CA GLU A 51 11.03 15.47 -7.23
C GLU A 51 12.48 15.40 -7.74
N GLY A 52 13.11 14.24 -7.56
CA GLY A 52 14.54 14.05 -7.85
C GLY A 52 15.43 14.23 -6.62
N ASN A 53 14.85 14.16 -5.42
CA ASN A 53 15.53 14.31 -4.12
C ASN A 53 16.78 13.42 -4.00
N ARG A 54 16.65 12.12 -4.30
CA ARG A 54 17.76 11.14 -4.25
C ARG A 54 18.94 11.56 -5.14
N ARG A 55 18.65 12.00 -6.38
CA ARG A 55 19.67 12.46 -7.34
C ARG A 55 20.35 13.73 -6.86
N LEU A 56 19.59 14.70 -6.36
CA LEU A 56 20.20 15.93 -5.86
C LEU A 56 21.04 15.69 -4.59
N VAL A 57 20.62 14.78 -3.70
CA VAL A 57 21.43 14.37 -2.54
C VAL A 57 22.73 13.71 -3.00
N ALA A 58 22.69 12.78 -3.96
CA ALA A 58 23.89 12.15 -4.51
C ALA A 58 24.89 13.20 -5.06
N LEU A 59 24.42 14.14 -5.89
CA LEU A 59 25.25 15.21 -6.45
C LEU A 59 25.84 16.11 -5.35
N LYS A 60 25.02 16.50 -4.36
CA LYS A 60 25.47 17.32 -3.22
C LYS A 60 26.53 16.60 -2.39
N LEU A 61 26.37 15.29 -2.14
CA LEU A 61 27.32 14.48 -1.40
C LEU A 61 28.62 14.25 -2.19
N LEU A 62 28.55 14.03 -3.51
CA LEU A 62 29.73 13.95 -4.36
C LEU A 62 30.55 15.26 -4.33
N ARG A 63 29.89 16.43 -4.29
CA ARG A 63 30.58 17.72 -4.16
C ARG A 63 31.04 18.05 -2.74
N MET A 64 30.37 17.53 -1.71
CA MET A 64 30.69 17.77 -0.30
C MET A 64 30.76 16.45 0.50
N PRO A 65 31.74 15.56 0.24
CA PRO A 65 31.80 14.23 0.83
C PRO A 65 31.83 14.22 2.36
N GLN A 66 32.38 15.26 2.98
CA GLN A 66 32.44 15.44 4.43
C GLN A 66 31.05 15.53 5.09
N LYS A 67 30.03 15.98 4.35
CA LYS A 67 28.64 16.08 4.83
C LYS A 67 27.88 14.75 4.75
N ALA A 68 28.47 13.71 4.17
CA ALA A 68 27.86 12.39 4.13
C ALA A 68 27.77 11.78 5.56
N PRO A 69 26.71 10.99 5.85
CA PRO A 69 26.61 10.21 7.08
C PRO A 69 27.84 9.33 7.31
N LYS A 70 28.20 9.09 8.58
CA LYS A 70 29.42 8.33 8.93
C LYS A 70 29.46 6.96 8.25
N SER A 71 28.32 6.28 8.18
CA SER A 71 28.12 4.95 7.58
C SER A 71 28.52 4.88 6.11
N ILE A 72 28.30 5.94 5.32
CA ILE A 72 28.54 5.94 3.86
C ILE A 72 29.68 6.88 3.43
N ARG A 73 30.25 7.66 4.35
CA ARG A 73 31.22 8.72 4.03
C ARG A 73 32.46 8.23 3.28
N SER A 74 32.99 7.08 3.67
CA SER A 74 34.15 6.47 3.00
C SER A 74 33.84 6.17 1.53
N PHE A 75 32.68 5.60 1.24
CA PHE A 75 32.22 5.31 -0.12
C PHE A 75 32.08 6.60 -0.94
N ILE A 76 31.38 7.61 -0.40
CA ILE A 76 31.17 8.90 -1.10
C ILE A 76 32.50 9.60 -1.37
N ARG A 77 33.45 9.58 -0.44
CA ARG A 77 34.78 10.18 -0.64
C ARG A 77 35.54 9.51 -1.78
N LYS A 78 35.50 8.16 -1.84
CA LYS A 78 36.10 7.41 -2.94
C LYS A 78 35.43 7.70 -4.28
N ALA A 79 34.11 7.84 -4.30
CA ALA A 79 33.32 8.17 -5.48
C ALA A 79 33.61 9.59 -5.99
N SER A 80 33.65 10.58 -5.09
CA SER A 80 33.94 11.98 -5.39
C SER A 80 35.30 12.18 -6.08
N ASN A 81 36.31 11.41 -5.68
CA ASN A 81 37.65 11.47 -6.28
C ASN A 81 37.71 10.94 -7.73
N LYS A 82 36.66 10.27 -8.21
CA LYS A 82 36.62 9.64 -9.55
C LYS A 82 35.86 10.47 -10.58
N ILE A 83 35.18 11.54 -10.18
CA ILE A 83 34.35 12.36 -11.06
C ILE A 83 34.88 13.78 -11.13
N ASN A 84 34.79 14.41 -12.29
CA ASN A 84 35.04 15.84 -12.43
C ASN A 84 33.89 16.64 -11.79
N LEU A 85 34.14 17.29 -10.65
CA LEU A 85 33.10 18.00 -9.88
C LEU A 85 32.49 19.20 -10.61
N THR A 86 33.14 19.74 -11.65
CA THR A 86 32.58 20.86 -12.42
C THR A 86 31.40 20.42 -13.31
N THR A 87 31.35 19.15 -13.70
CA THR A 87 30.25 18.60 -14.54
C THR A 87 28.94 18.48 -13.77
N ILE A 88 29.01 18.48 -12.43
CA ILE A 88 27.86 18.39 -11.52
C ILE A 88 27.69 19.65 -10.67
N GLU A 89 28.36 20.75 -11.05
CA GLU A 89 28.27 22.01 -10.32
C GLU A 89 26.86 22.62 -10.39
N LYS A 90 26.25 22.56 -11.58
CA LYS A 90 24.89 22.97 -11.86
C LYS A 90 24.19 21.85 -12.61
N VAL A 91 22.89 21.71 -12.39
CA VAL A 91 22.05 20.76 -13.11
C VAL A 91 20.81 21.46 -13.63
N PRO A 92 20.30 21.05 -14.81
CA PRO A 92 19.02 21.54 -15.28
C PRO A 92 17.91 21.08 -14.33
N VAL A 93 16.97 21.98 -14.07
CA VAL A 93 15.78 21.73 -13.26
C VAL A 93 14.57 22.31 -13.98
N ASN A 94 13.42 21.68 -13.79
CA ASN A 94 12.15 22.23 -14.23
C ASN A 94 11.47 22.87 -13.03
N VAL A 95 11.04 24.12 -13.20
CA VAL A 95 10.36 24.88 -12.16
C VAL A 95 8.86 24.70 -12.33
N ALA A 96 8.23 23.98 -11.39
CA ALA A 96 6.78 23.96 -11.26
C ALA A 96 6.32 25.33 -10.72
N PRO A 97 5.17 25.85 -11.19
CA PRO A 97 4.66 27.13 -10.70
C PRO A 97 4.37 27.10 -9.19
N THR A 98 3.80 26.01 -8.69
CA THR A 98 3.61 25.76 -7.24
C THR A 98 4.00 24.33 -6.87
N PHE A 99 4.04 24.03 -5.56
CA PHE A 99 4.24 22.65 -5.11
C PHE A 99 3.05 21.76 -5.49
N GLU A 100 1.84 22.27 -5.38
CA GLU A 100 0.58 21.60 -5.73
C GLU A 100 0.57 21.15 -7.19
N GLU A 101 1.05 22.01 -8.09
CA GLU A 101 1.13 21.68 -9.52
C GLU A 101 2.20 20.64 -9.85
N ALA A 102 3.13 20.36 -8.94
CA ALA A 102 4.10 19.27 -9.06
C ALA A 102 3.56 17.91 -8.57
N GLU A 103 2.48 17.88 -7.78
CA GLU A 103 2.01 16.66 -7.12
C GLU A 103 1.65 15.55 -8.11
N TRP A 104 0.98 15.86 -9.22
CA TRP A 104 0.63 14.84 -10.21
C TRP A 104 1.89 14.15 -10.76
N TYR A 105 2.97 14.91 -10.96
CA TYR A 105 4.23 14.38 -11.48
C TYR A 105 4.92 13.53 -10.42
N ILE A 106 4.98 13.99 -9.17
CA ILE A 106 5.48 13.22 -8.03
C ILE A 106 4.76 11.87 -7.94
N ASN A 107 3.43 11.87 -8.02
CA ASN A 107 2.63 10.64 -7.94
C ASN A 107 2.83 9.74 -9.17
N GLN A 108 2.81 10.29 -10.38
CA GLN A 108 3.04 9.52 -11.60
C GLN A 108 4.42 8.84 -11.59
N ARG A 109 5.45 9.55 -11.14
CA ARG A 109 6.82 9.05 -11.04
C ARG A 109 6.96 7.87 -10.08
N ASN A 110 6.18 7.88 -9.01
CA ASN A 110 6.23 6.88 -7.95
C ASN A 110 5.10 5.84 -8.04
N SER A 111 4.29 5.89 -9.10
CA SER A 111 3.25 4.91 -9.39
C SER A 111 3.82 3.54 -9.79
N SER A 112 3.00 2.49 -9.67
CA SER A 112 3.35 1.12 -10.04
C SER A 112 3.63 0.92 -11.55
N SER A 113 3.14 1.83 -12.40
CA SER A 113 3.31 1.78 -13.86
C SER A 113 4.56 2.52 -14.35
N SER A 114 5.32 3.15 -13.45
CA SER A 114 6.57 3.82 -13.77
C SER A 114 7.72 2.81 -13.96
N LEU A 115 8.51 2.95 -15.03
CA LEU A 115 9.73 2.16 -15.26
C LEU A 115 10.90 2.58 -14.33
N GLN A 116 10.68 3.58 -13.50
CA GLN A 116 11.70 4.23 -12.68
C GLN A 116 11.59 3.73 -11.24
N ARG A 117 12.65 3.96 -10.45
CA ARG A 117 12.68 3.52 -9.05
C ARG A 117 11.62 4.23 -8.23
N ARG A 118 10.55 3.51 -7.92
CA ARG A 118 9.45 3.96 -7.06
C ARG A 118 9.92 4.26 -5.64
N TRP A 119 9.04 4.94 -4.90
CA TRP A 119 9.18 5.07 -3.46
C TRP A 119 9.13 3.70 -2.76
N THR A 120 9.82 3.62 -1.64
CA THR A 120 9.60 2.54 -0.68
C THR A 120 8.20 2.65 -0.09
N ARG A 121 7.69 1.55 0.48
CA ARG A 121 6.36 1.53 1.12
C ARG A 121 6.24 2.60 2.22
N VAL A 122 7.31 2.80 3.01
CA VAL A 122 7.39 3.82 4.06
C VAL A 122 7.34 5.24 3.47
N GLN A 123 8.09 5.51 2.40
CA GLN A 123 8.06 6.80 1.72
C GLN A 123 6.66 7.11 1.15
N GLN A 124 6.01 6.10 0.55
CA GLN A 124 4.66 6.21 0.04
C GLN A 124 3.64 6.48 1.16
N GLN A 125 3.75 5.79 2.31
CA GLN A 125 2.92 6.05 3.50
C GLN A 125 3.05 7.48 3.99
N ARG A 126 4.29 7.97 4.15
CA ARG A 126 4.54 9.35 4.59
C ARG A 126 3.95 10.38 3.63
N TRP A 127 4.12 10.14 2.32
CA TRP A 127 3.52 11.01 1.30
C TRP A 127 2.00 11.05 1.41
N ILE A 128 1.35 9.89 1.52
CA ILE A 128 -0.11 9.81 1.68
C ILE A 128 -0.57 10.52 2.94
N MET A 129 0.16 10.38 4.05
CA MET A 129 -0.14 11.11 5.29
C MET A 129 -0.08 12.63 5.09
N THR A 130 0.95 13.13 4.42
CA THR A 130 1.07 14.56 4.09
C THR A 130 -0.11 15.04 3.23
N LEU A 131 -0.51 14.27 2.22
CA LEU A 131 -1.69 14.63 1.41
C LEU A 131 -2.99 14.57 2.24
N TYR A 132 -3.14 13.57 3.09
CA TYR A 132 -4.31 13.41 3.94
C TYR A 132 -4.49 14.60 4.88
N GLU A 133 -3.41 15.03 5.55
CA GLU A 133 -3.42 16.22 6.42
C GLU A 133 -3.66 17.50 5.61
N LYS A 134 -2.99 17.65 4.47
CA LYS A 134 -3.10 18.83 3.59
C LYS A 134 -4.51 19.03 3.04
N TYR A 135 -5.20 17.94 2.69
CA TYR A 135 -6.53 17.96 2.11
C TYR A 135 -7.63 17.60 3.11
N SER A 136 -7.36 17.71 4.41
CA SER A 136 -8.35 17.48 5.47
C SER A 136 -9.11 16.15 5.35
N GLY A 137 -8.44 15.10 4.86
CA GLY A 137 -9.01 13.77 4.70
C GLY A 137 -9.92 13.55 3.49
N ASP A 138 -9.92 14.44 2.48
CA ASP A 138 -10.70 14.26 1.25
C ASP A 138 -10.20 13.05 0.41
N ILE A 139 -10.87 11.91 0.59
CA ILE A 139 -10.50 10.64 -0.06
C ILE A 139 -10.60 10.73 -1.59
N GLU A 140 -11.60 11.41 -2.13
CA GLU A 140 -11.78 11.53 -3.59
C GLU A 140 -10.64 12.35 -4.21
N LYS A 141 -10.25 13.45 -3.54
CA LYS A 141 -9.10 14.24 -3.93
C LYS A 141 -7.82 13.41 -3.88
N LEU A 142 -7.60 12.65 -2.82
CA LEU A 142 -6.42 11.78 -2.68
C LEU A 142 -6.39 10.70 -3.76
N LEU A 143 -7.51 10.08 -4.12
CA LEU A 143 -7.59 9.10 -5.20
C LEU A 143 -7.25 9.74 -6.55
N SER A 144 -7.75 10.95 -6.81
CA SER A 144 -7.46 11.67 -8.06
C SER A 144 -5.97 12.00 -8.22
N ILE A 145 -5.30 12.38 -7.13
CA ILE A 145 -3.89 12.79 -7.11
C ILE A 145 -2.95 11.58 -7.14
N THR A 146 -3.21 10.58 -6.28
CA THR A 146 -2.31 9.43 -6.09
C THR A 146 -2.48 8.35 -7.15
N LYS A 147 -3.67 8.29 -7.78
CA LYS A 147 -4.09 7.20 -8.69
C LYS A 147 -4.00 5.80 -8.09
N LEU A 148 -3.97 5.70 -6.77
CA LEU A 148 -4.12 4.44 -6.05
C LEU A 148 -5.55 3.95 -6.15
N THR A 149 -5.75 2.64 -5.97
CA THR A 149 -7.10 2.11 -5.77
C THR A 149 -7.64 2.55 -4.41
N LYS A 150 -8.97 2.63 -4.29
CA LYS A 150 -9.64 2.95 -3.01
C LYS A 150 -9.16 2.04 -1.86
N SER A 151 -9.09 0.74 -2.10
CA SER A 151 -8.64 -0.25 -1.12
C SER A 151 -7.19 -0.04 -0.67
N GLU A 152 -6.28 0.31 -1.60
CA GLU A 152 -4.88 0.60 -1.25
C GLU A 152 -4.79 1.85 -0.37
N LEU A 153 -5.48 2.93 -0.76
CA LEU A 153 -5.48 4.18 0.00
C LEU A 153 -6.07 4.00 1.41
N GLU A 154 -7.18 3.28 1.51
CA GLU A 154 -7.79 2.92 2.79
C GLU A 154 -6.85 2.07 3.66
N GLY A 155 -6.14 1.10 3.06
CA GLY A 155 -5.10 0.33 3.75
C GLY A 155 -4.02 1.21 4.36
N PHE A 156 -3.53 2.20 3.61
CA PHE A 156 -2.54 3.16 4.09
C PHE A 156 -3.05 4.02 5.24
N ILE A 157 -4.26 4.56 5.12
CA ILE A 157 -4.83 5.43 6.16
C ILE A 157 -5.10 4.63 7.44
N ARG A 158 -5.63 3.41 7.33
CA ARG A 158 -5.87 2.53 8.50
C ARG A 158 -4.59 2.24 9.26
N ILE A 159 -3.48 1.94 8.57
CA ILE A 159 -2.23 1.65 9.29
C ILE A 159 -1.65 2.90 9.98
N LEU A 160 -1.84 4.08 9.41
CA LEU A 160 -1.49 5.34 10.06
C LEU A 160 -2.34 5.58 11.32
N LYS A 161 -3.66 5.33 11.24
CA LYS A 161 -4.55 5.40 12.41
C LYS A 161 -4.17 4.40 13.50
N ILE A 162 -3.81 3.17 13.14
CA ILE A 162 -3.30 2.17 14.09
C ILE A 162 -2.00 2.67 14.73
N LYS A 163 -1.05 3.20 13.95
CA LYS A 163 0.18 3.79 14.51
C LYS A 163 -0.13 4.91 15.50
N ASP A 164 -1.13 5.74 15.21
CA ASP A 164 -1.54 6.86 16.07
C ASP A 164 -2.09 6.43 17.44
N PHE A 165 -2.44 5.16 17.65
CA PHE A 165 -2.72 4.64 18.99
C PHE A 165 -1.53 4.77 19.95
N VAL A 166 -0.30 4.94 19.46
CA VAL A 166 0.86 5.29 20.31
C VAL A 166 0.63 6.57 21.11
N LYS A 167 -0.18 7.50 20.59
CA LYS A 167 -0.50 8.79 21.23
C LYS A 167 -1.54 8.66 22.34
N ASN A 168 -2.21 7.51 22.47
CA ASN A 168 -3.16 7.26 23.55
C ASN A 168 -2.43 7.25 24.91
N GLU A 169 -2.99 7.90 25.93
CA GLU A 169 -2.38 8.00 27.26
C GLU A 169 -2.08 6.62 27.87
N LYS A 170 -2.98 5.64 27.73
CA LYS A 170 -2.76 4.28 28.24
C LYS A 170 -1.57 3.60 27.57
N VAL A 171 -1.39 3.78 26.26
CA VAL A 171 -0.25 3.21 25.54
C VAL A 171 1.03 3.93 25.95
N LYS A 172 0.99 5.26 26.04
CA LYS A 172 2.12 6.08 26.43
C LYS A 172 2.64 5.74 27.84
N ASP A 173 1.75 5.52 28.80
CA ASP A 173 2.11 5.17 30.19
C ASP A 173 2.76 3.79 30.31
N LEU A 174 2.56 2.91 29.33
CA LEU A 174 3.17 1.58 29.27
C LEU A 174 4.54 1.57 28.61
N LEU A 175 4.98 2.69 28.01
CA LEU A 175 6.26 2.82 27.31
C LEU A 175 7.24 3.66 28.14
N THR A 176 8.52 3.32 28.08
CA THR A 176 9.58 4.23 28.51
C THR A 176 9.61 5.47 27.61
N LYS A 177 10.25 6.54 28.07
CA LYS A 177 10.37 7.77 27.28
C LYS A 177 11.06 7.50 25.93
N GLU A 178 12.12 6.72 25.95
CA GLU A 178 12.90 6.34 24.78
C GLU A 178 12.07 5.48 23.80
N GLU A 179 11.32 4.49 24.30
CA GLU A 179 10.41 3.67 23.49
C GLU A 179 9.30 4.49 22.86
N TYR A 180 8.69 5.41 23.62
CA TYR A 180 7.64 6.30 23.11
C TYR A 180 8.19 7.23 22.02
N GLU A 181 9.36 7.84 22.23
CA GLU A 181 10.01 8.69 21.23
C GLU A 181 10.33 7.90 19.96
N ALA A 182 10.81 6.65 20.08
CA ALA A 182 11.09 5.79 18.95
C ALA A 182 9.81 5.33 18.21
N ALA A 183 8.76 4.95 18.94
CA ALA A 183 7.48 4.49 18.38
C ALA A 183 6.69 5.63 17.70
N ASN A 184 6.77 6.84 18.27
CA ASN A 184 6.15 8.03 17.69
C ASN A 184 6.99 8.65 16.57
N SER A 185 8.28 8.31 16.47
CA SER A 185 9.21 8.83 15.49
C SER A 185 8.75 8.64 14.04
N TYR A 186 9.16 9.59 13.17
CA TYR A 186 9.03 9.43 11.72
C TYR A 186 9.79 8.21 11.20
N LYS A 187 10.86 7.78 11.88
CA LYS A 187 11.68 6.60 11.53
C LYS A 187 11.06 5.27 11.97
N PHE A 188 9.89 5.28 12.60
CA PHE A 188 9.23 4.05 13.05
C PHE A 188 9.04 3.05 11.88
N PRO A 189 9.38 1.75 12.06
CA PRO A 189 9.21 0.70 11.05
C PRO A 189 7.74 0.34 10.76
N ILE A 190 6.96 1.28 10.25
CA ILE A 190 5.51 1.15 10.04
C ILE A 190 5.12 -0.03 9.13
N THR A 191 6.02 -0.51 8.26
CA THR A 191 5.79 -1.71 7.43
C THR A 191 5.71 -3.00 8.24
N ILE A 192 6.32 -3.05 9.43
CA ILE A 192 6.18 -4.18 10.35
C ILE A 192 4.76 -4.18 10.94
N LEU A 193 4.29 -3.00 11.36
CA LEU A 193 2.93 -2.80 11.86
C LEU A 193 1.90 -3.16 10.78
N GLU A 194 2.11 -2.68 9.55
CA GLU A 194 1.27 -2.99 8.39
C GLU A 194 1.16 -4.50 8.15
N ARG A 195 2.31 -5.18 8.16
CA ARG A 195 2.36 -6.63 7.97
C ARG A 195 1.63 -7.38 9.07
N PHE A 196 1.85 -7.00 10.33
CA PHE A 196 1.21 -7.64 11.49
C PHE A 196 -0.32 -7.54 11.39
N PHE A 197 -0.86 -6.34 11.18
CA PHE A 197 -2.32 -6.11 11.11
C PHE A 197 -2.98 -6.51 9.78
N ASN A 198 -2.19 -6.92 8.78
CA ASN A 198 -2.71 -7.52 7.55
C ASN A 198 -3.09 -8.99 7.72
N PHE A 199 -2.57 -9.69 8.74
CA PHE A 199 -2.98 -11.05 9.03
C PHE A 199 -4.43 -11.08 9.56
N SER A 200 -5.30 -11.86 8.92
CA SER A 200 -6.70 -12.01 9.34
C SER A 200 -6.81 -12.51 10.78
N GLU A 201 -5.93 -13.42 11.18
CA GLU A 201 -5.87 -13.98 12.53
C GLU A 201 -5.52 -12.94 13.60
N VAL A 202 -4.67 -11.96 13.28
CA VAL A 202 -4.39 -10.85 14.19
C VAL A 202 -5.64 -10.01 14.39
N LYS A 203 -6.34 -9.65 13.30
CA LYS A 203 -7.56 -8.85 13.37
C LYS A 203 -8.65 -9.55 14.19
N GLU A 204 -8.79 -10.86 14.03
CA GLU A 204 -9.72 -11.67 14.82
C GLU A 204 -9.33 -11.71 16.30
N LYS A 205 -8.09 -12.11 16.62
CA LYS A 205 -7.63 -12.24 18.02
C LYS A 205 -7.53 -10.90 18.75
N TRP A 206 -7.24 -9.81 18.05
CA TRP A 206 -7.14 -8.47 18.63
C TRP A 206 -8.44 -7.66 18.51
N GLY A 207 -9.49 -8.23 17.91
CA GLY A 207 -10.80 -7.58 17.78
C GLY A 207 -10.75 -6.27 17.00
N LEU A 208 -10.09 -6.25 15.84
CA LEU A 208 -10.07 -5.10 14.95
C LEU A 208 -11.01 -5.29 13.76
N GLU A 209 -11.93 -4.34 13.61
CA GLU A 209 -12.78 -4.22 12.43
C GLU A 209 -12.42 -2.95 11.66
N TYR A 210 -12.47 -3.06 10.33
CA TYR A 210 -12.20 -1.93 9.45
C TYR A 210 -13.47 -1.53 8.70
N ASP A 211 -13.85 -0.27 8.83
CA ASP A 211 -14.92 0.34 8.03
C ASP A 211 -14.33 1.46 7.16
N GLY A 212 -14.06 1.14 5.90
CA GLY A 212 -13.33 2.03 5.00
C GLY A 212 -11.96 2.43 5.56
N VAL A 213 -11.82 3.71 5.93
CA VAL A 213 -10.61 4.27 6.56
C VAL A 213 -10.61 4.12 8.07
N ASP A 214 -11.73 3.80 8.71
CA ASP A 214 -11.86 3.74 10.16
C ASP A 214 -11.41 2.40 10.72
N VAL A 215 -10.90 2.47 11.96
CA VAL A 215 -10.32 1.34 12.69
C VAL A 215 -11.06 1.23 14.02
N ASN A 216 -11.92 0.23 14.12
CA ASN A 216 -12.77 -0.02 15.28
C ASN A 216 -12.14 -1.12 16.15
N ILE A 217 -11.95 -0.83 17.43
CA ILE A 217 -11.52 -1.81 18.43
C ILE A 217 -12.78 -2.39 19.07
N LEU A 218 -13.12 -3.63 18.70
CA LEU A 218 -14.24 -4.41 19.23
C LEU A 218 -13.87 -5.17 20.52
N SER A 219 -12.58 -5.43 20.72
CA SER A 219 -12.09 -6.04 21.95
C SER A 219 -12.12 -5.05 23.12
N ASN A 220 -11.86 -5.55 24.33
CA ASN A 220 -11.62 -4.70 25.49
C ASN A 220 -10.42 -3.77 25.21
N LYS A 221 -10.65 -2.46 25.21
CA LYS A 221 -9.66 -1.45 24.83
C LYS A 221 -8.39 -1.50 25.68
N ASP A 222 -8.49 -1.86 26.95
CA ASP A 222 -7.35 -1.84 27.87
C ASP A 222 -6.43 -3.03 27.60
N SER A 223 -7.02 -4.20 27.39
CA SER A 223 -6.26 -5.38 26.94
C SER A 223 -5.61 -5.15 25.56
N PHE A 224 -6.32 -4.49 24.64
CA PHE A 224 -5.79 -4.12 23.33
C PHE A 224 -4.59 -3.18 23.45
N TYR A 225 -4.71 -2.08 24.21
CA TYR A 225 -3.62 -1.11 24.37
C TYR A 225 -2.41 -1.71 25.09
N ASN A 226 -2.63 -2.64 26.03
CA ASN A 226 -1.54 -3.39 26.66
C ASN A 226 -0.79 -4.27 25.65
N ALA A 227 -1.52 -5.06 24.85
CA ALA A 227 -0.92 -5.88 23.80
C ALA A 227 -0.21 -5.03 22.74
N PHE A 228 -0.83 -3.91 22.34
CA PHE A 228 -0.28 -2.96 21.38
C PHE A 228 1.02 -2.32 21.89
N ALA A 229 1.06 -1.89 23.16
CA ALA A 229 2.28 -1.36 23.77
C ALA A 229 3.41 -2.41 23.76
N ALA A 230 3.11 -3.67 24.10
CA ALA A 230 4.08 -4.76 24.04
C ALA A 230 4.59 -5.02 22.60
N LEU A 231 3.71 -4.95 21.60
CA LEU A 231 4.10 -5.03 20.19
C LEU A 231 5.03 -3.88 19.80
N LEU A 232 4.73 -2.64 20.20
CA LEU A 232 5.59 -1.50 19.92
C LEU A 232 7.00 -1.69 20.50
N LYS A 233 7.12 -2.18 21.74
CA LYS A 233 8.41 -2.48 22.38
C LYS A 233 9.25 -3.44 21.54
N ARG A 234 8.64 -4.52 21.03
CA ARG A 234 9.33 -5.49 20.16
C ARG A 234 9.74 -4.96 18.80
N ILE A 235 9.10 -3.88 18.34
CA ILE A 235 9.45 -3.23 17.07
C ILE A 235 10.62 -2.26 17.27
N VAL A 236 10.64 -1.53 18.40
CA VAL A 236 11.59 -0.42 18.63
C VAL A 236 12.85 -0.83 19.39
N ASN A 237 12.77 -1.84 20.26
CA ASN A 237 13.92 -2.33 21.01
C ASN A 237 14.77 -3.28 20.14
N ASP A 238 16.08 -3.22 20.33
CA ASP A 238 17.05 -4.05 19.61
C ASP A 238 17.42 -5.27 20.46
N ASP A 239 16.41 -6.08 20.78
CA ASP A 239 16.51 -7.30 21.57
C ASP A 239 16.49 -8.55 20.67
N ASP A 240 16.88 -9.72 21.21
CA ASP A 240 16.88 -10.99 20.47
C ASP A 240 15.47 -11.37 19.94
N ASP A 241 14.41 -10.86 20.57
CA ASP A 241 12.99 -11.07 20.20
C ASP A 241 12.43 -10.02 19.23
N ARG A 242 13.29 -9.24 18.56
CA ARG A 242 12.88 -8.14 17.69
C ARG A 242 12.09 -8.63 16.48
N ILE A 243 10.92 -8.03 16.28
CA ILE A 243 10.11 -8.27 15.07
C ILE A 243 10.69 -7.45 13.94
N ASN A 244 10.83 -8.07 12.76
CA ASN A 244 11.31 -7.42 11.55
C ASN A 244 10.33 -7.58 10.38
N THR A 245 10.67 -6.97 9.24
CA THR A 245 9.85 -6.97 8.02
C THR A 245 9.72 -8.35 7.36
N ARG A 246 10.32 -9.41 7.90
CA ARG A 246 10.24 -10.79 7.38
C ARG A 246 9.21 -11.66 8.10
N LEU A 247 8.45 -11.12 9.05
CA LEU A 247 7.39 -11.85 9.77
C LEU A 247 6.54 -12.69 8.80
N THR A 248 6.51 -14.01 9.01
CA THR A 248 5.72 -14.95 8.22
C THR A 248 4.50 -15.41 8.99
N LYS A 249 3.64 -16.21 8.35
CA LYS A 249 2.50 -16.84 9.03
C LYS A 249 2.96 -17.86 10.07
N ASP A 250 4.07 -18.55 9.82
CA ASP A 250 4.59 -19.59 10.72
C ASP A 250 5.14 -18.98 12.02
N ASP A 251 5.72 -17.77 11.94
CA ASP A 251 6.19 -17.01 13.09
C ASP A 251 5.05 -16.39 13.91
N LEU A 252 3.85 -16.26 13.32
CA LEU A 252 2.76 -15.48 13.89
C LEU A 252 2.19 -16.09 15.18
N ASP A 253 2.09 -17.41 15.24
CA ASP A 253 1.53 -18.13 16.39
C ASP A 253 2.40 -17.96 17.64
N GLU A 254 3.71 -18.11 17.50
CA GLU A 254 4.67 -17.90 18.59
C GLU A 254 4.71 -16.43 19.01
N LEU A 255 4.64 -15.52 18.04
CA LEU A 255 4.58 -14.10 18.31
C LEU A 255 3.32 -13.71 19.11
N LEU A 256 2.15 -14.21 18.71
CA LEU A 256 0.89 -13.91 19.40
C LEU A 256 0.83 -14.52 20.80
N LYS A 257 1.38 -15.74 21.00
CA LYS A 257 1.45 -16.37 22.32
C LYS A 257 2.32 -15.62 23.32
N SER A 258 3.31 -14.91 22.81
CA SER A 258 4.27 -14.19 23.65
C SER A 258 3.85 -12.74 23.91
N LEU A 259 2.85 -12.21 23.21
CA LEU A 259 2.24 -10.91 23.48
C LEU A 259 1.13 -11.03 24.55
N PRO A 260 0.82 -9.94 25.29
CA PRO A 260 -0.33 -9.90 26.18
C PRO A 260 -1.63 -10.30 25.44
N VAL A 261 -2.48 -11.09 26.11
CA VAL A 261 -3.74 -11.54 25.53
C VAL A 261 -4.72 -10.37 25.45
N VAL A 262 -5.32 -10.20 24.27
CA VAL A 262 -6.43 -9.28 24.06
C VAL A 262 -7.72 -9.98 24.46
N LEU A 263 -8.47 -9.36 25.37
CA LEU A 263 -9.70 -9.89 25.94
C LEU A 263 -10.90 -9.32 25.19
N PHE A 264 -11.97 -10.10 25.14
CA PHE A 264 -13.28 -9.63 24.72
C PHE A 264 -14.13 -9.54 25.98
N ASP A 265 -14.89 -8.46 26.12
CA ASP A 265 -15.82 -8.36 27.23
C ASP A 265 -16.90 -9.45 27.04
N GLU A 266 -17.01 -10.36 28.01
CA GLU A 266 -18.13 -11.31 28.07
C GLU A 266 -19.40 -10.51 28.38
N ASN A 267 -20.07 -10.07 27.30
CA ASN A 267 -21.47 -9.62 27.16
C ASN A 267 -21.60 -8.32 26.35
N GLY A 268 -21.85 -8.51 25.06
CA GLY A 268 -22.56 -7.58 24.20
C GLY A 268 -23.84 -8.18 23.61
N THR A 269 -24.43 -9.20 24.25
CA THR A 269 -25.84 -9.56 24.03
C THR A 269 -26.69 -8.61 24.86
N THR A 270 -27.09 -7.49 24.27
CA THR A 270 -28.33 -6.85 24.71
C THR A 270 -29.47 -7.79 24.36
N GLU A 271 -29.87 -8.58 25.35
CA GLU A 271 -31.21 -9.14 25.43
C GLU A 271 -32.21 -7.99 25.33
N ASP A 272 -32.91 -7.94 24.21
CA ASP A 272 -34.28 -7.46 24.19
C ASP A 272 -35.14 -8.68 23.80
N GLN A 273 -35.26 -9.61 24.75
CA GLN A 273 -36.34 -10.59 24.72
C GLN A 273 -37.40 -10.17 25.70
N SER A 274 -38.59 -9.94 25.17
CA SER A 274 -39.85 -10.22 25.84
C SER A 274 -40.92 -10.55 24.81
N PRO A 275 -41.89 -11.40 25.17
CA PRO A 275 -42.17 -12.64 24.44
C PRO A 275 -43.56 -12.63 23.78
N VAL A 276 -43.91 -13.71 23.05
CA VAL A 276 -45.17 -14.48 23.17
C VAL A 276 -45.45 -15.33 21.92
N ASP A 277 -45.49 -16.64 22.16
CA ASP A 277 -46.35 -17.73 21.67
C ASP A 277 -46.48 -18.18 20.19
N MET A 278 -45.99 -19.42 19.99
CA MET A 278 -46.72 -20.63 19.59
C MET A 278 -47.89 -20.53 18.60
N LYS A 279 -47.73 -21.12 17.41
CA LYS A 279 -48.24 -22.46 17.00
C LYS A 279 -48.21 -22.61 15.48
N GLY A 280 -47.79 -23.80 15.03
CA GLY A 280 -47.85 -24.18 13.62
C GLY A 280 -49.26 -24.53 13.14
N ALA A 281 -49.42 -24.48 11.82
CA ALA A 281 -50.35 -25.32 11.06
C ALA A 281 -49.92 -25.33 9.58
N GLU A 282 -49.91 -26.52 9.02
CA GLU A 282 -49.68 -26.85 7.62
C GLU A 282 -50.79 -26.33 6.69
N SER A 283 -50.46 -26.22 5.39
CA SER A 283 -51.12 -26.90 4.26
C SER A 283 -51.44 -26.03 3.03
N ASN A 284 -50.84 -26.46 1.92
CA ASN A 284 -51.33 -26.69 0.55
C ASN A 284 -51.97 -25.59 -0.33
N GLU A 285 -51.40 -25.55 -1.55
CA GLU A 285 -52.01 -25.49 -2.90
C GLU A 285 -53.07 -24.39 -3.18
N THR A 286 -53.05 -23.63 -4.28
CA THR A 286 -53.08 -24.10 -5.67
C THR A 286 -52.97 -22.90 -6.65
N ASN A 287 -52.48 -23.19 -7.85
CA ASN A 287 -52.48 -22.42 -9.11
C ASN A 287 -53.64 -21.44 -9.40
N ASN A 288 -53.36 -20.34 -10.10
CA ASN A 288 -53.66 -20.22 -11.54
C ASN A 288 -53.18 -18.90 -12.19
N ASN A 289 -52.71 -19.07 -13.44
CA ASN A 289 -52.28 -18.09 -14.44
C ASN A 289 -53.37 -17.08 -14.83
N SER A 290 -52.98 -15.85 -15.21
CA SER A 290 -52.92 -15.43 -16.63
C SER A 290 -52.43 -13.98 -16.82
N ASP A 291 -51.43 -13.88 -17.71
CA ASP A 291 -51.02 -12.81 -18.64
C ASP A 291 -51.34 -11.32 -18.39
N THR A 292 -50.27 -10.51 -18.30
CA THR A 292 -49.93 -9.56 -19.39
C THR A 292 -48.50 -8.97 -19.27
N LYS A 293 -47.78 -9.07 -20.39
CA LYS A 293 -46.55 -8.39 -20.88
C LYS A 293 -46.01 -7.15 -20.12
N GLU A 294 -44.74 -7.17 -19.70
CA GLU A 294 -43.55 -6.44 -20.26
C GLU A 294 -42.37 -6.34 -19.25
N GLU A 295 -41.15 -6.61 -19.76
CA GLU A 295 -39.79 -6.22 -19.32
C GLU A 295 -39.22 -6.52 -17.90
N GLY A 296 -38.01 -7.12 -17.82
CA GLY A 296 -37.24 -7.16 -16.56
C GLY A 296 -36.06 -8.16 -16.43
N THR A 297 -35.12 -8.18 -17.37
CA THR A 297 -33.97 -9.12 -17.48
C THR A 297 -32.82 -8.95 -16.44
N SER A 298 -33.10 -8.58 -15.18
CA SER A 298 -32.05 -8.08 -14.25
C SER A 298 -31.61 -9.04 -13.12
N THR A 299 -32.44 -9.98 -12.67
CA THR A 299 -32.17 -10.74 -11.43
C THR A 299 -31.25 -11.96 -11.62
N THR A 300 -31.28 -12.67 -12.75
CA THR A 300 -30.47 -13.87 -12.99
C THR A 300 -29.01 -13.58 -13.36
N THR A 301 -28.73 -12.46 -14.03
CA THR A 301 -27.38 -12.09 -14.50
C THR A 301 -26.43 -11.73 -13.36
N LYS A 302 -26.96 -11.27 -12.22
CA LYS A 302 -26.19 -10.82 -11.05
C LYS A 302 -25.56 -12.00 -10.29
N TYR A 303 -26.23 -13.16 -10.22
CA TYR A 303 -25.72 -14.37 -9.57
C TYR A 303 -24.55 -15.04 -10.30
N LEU A 304 -24.40 -14.79 -11.60
CA LEU A 304 -23.31 -15.39 -12.41
C LEU A 304 -21.98 -14.62 -12.27
N LYS A 305 -22.04 -13.31 -12.01
CA LYS A 305 -20.84 -12.46 -11.90
C LYS A 305 -20.29 -12.53 -10.48
N GLY A 306 -19.05 -13.00 -10.32
CA GLY A 306 -18.34 -13.03 -9.03
C GLY A 306 -18.42 -14.35 -8.26
N ASN A 307 -18.99 -15.42 -8.83
CA ASN A 307 -18.96 -16.75 -8.24
C ASN A 307 -17.51 -17.32 -8.24
N PRO A 308 -16.89 -17.57 -7.08
CA PRO A 308 -15.55 -18.14 -6.98
C PRO A 308 -15.48 -19.61 -7.42
N ASP A 309 -16.59 -20.35 -7.33
CA ASP A 309 -16.71 -21.77 -7.66
C ASP A 309 -17.15 -22.03 -9.11
N ARG A 310 -16.87 -21.07 -10.01
CA ARG A 310 -17.25 -21.21 -11.42
C ARG A 310 -16.44 -22.31 -12.11
N ASN A 311 -17.11 -23.17 -12.86
CA ASN A 311 -16.46 -24.27 -13.59
C ASN A 311 -15.85 -23.85 -14.94
N LYS A 312 -16.03 -22.60 -15.37
CA LYS A 312 -15.62 -22.10 -16.70
C LYS A 312 -14.97 -20.73 -16.57
N LEU A 313 -14.02 -20.44 -17.47
CA LEU A 313 -13.29 -19.17 -17.45
C LEU A 313 -14.16 -18.01 -17.92
N ILE A 314 -14.82 -18.15 -19.08
CA ILE A 314 -15.69 -17.12 -19.65
C ILE A 314 -17.15 -17.53 -19.44
N LEU A 315 -17.92 -16.64 -18.81
CA LEU A 315 -19.35 -16.86 -18.62
C LEU A 315 -20.10 -16.69 -19.95
N SER A 316 -21.16 -17.47 -20.13
CA SER A 316 -21.99 -17.43 -21.36
C SER A 316 -22.57 -16.04 -21.67
N ILE A 317 -22.78 -15.23 -20.62
CA ILE A 317 -23.33 -13.87 -20.69
C ILE A 317 -22.42 -12.84 -21.37
N TYR A 318 -21.13 -13.13 -21.52
CA TYR A 318 -20.21 -12.19 -22.17
C TYR A 318 -20.21 -12.39 -23.67
N HIS A 319 -20.17 -11.31 -24.44
CA HIS A 319 -20.09 -11.37 -25.90
C HIS A 319 -18.82 -10.65 -26.37
N LEU A 320 -18.19 -11.20 -27.40
CA LEU A 320 -17.02 -10.60 -28.04
C LEU A 320 -17.43 -10.16 -29.45
N ASN A 321 -17.26 -8.88 -29.74
CA ASN A 321 -17.46 -8.34 -31.09
C ASN A 321 -16.09 -8.22 -31.77
N THR A 322 -15.83 -9.04 -32.78
CA THR A 322 -14.55 -9.06 -33.49
C THR A 322 -14.75 -9.55 -34.93
N SER A 323 -13.96 -9.01 -35.86
CA SER A 323 -13.85 -9.52 -37.23
C SER A 323 -12.93 -10.74 -37.33
N SER A 324 -12.16 -11.06 -36.28
CA SER A 324 -11.22 -12.18 -36.24
C SER A 324 -11.94 -13.48 -35.86
N THR A 325 -12.08 -14.37 -36.85
CA THR A 325 -12.69 -15.70 -36.66
C THR A 325 -11.94 -16.55 -35.64
N ARG A 326 -10.61 -16.40 -35.56
CA ARG A 326 -9.76 -17.13 -34.61
C ARG A 326 -9.95 -16.66 -33.17
N LEU A 327 -10.06 -15.35 -32.95
CA LEU A 327 -10.36 -14.78 -31.63
C LEU A 327 -11.75 -15.17 -31.15
N LEU A 328 -12.74 -15.09 -32.04
CA LEU A 328 -14.11 -15.50 -31.74
C LEU A 328 -14.19 -17.01 -31.44
N GLY A 329 -13.44 -17.83 -32.17
CA GLY A 329 -13.31 -19.27 -31.91
C GLY A 329 -12.78 -19.55 -30.50
N LEU A 330 -11.62 -19.00 -30.16
CA LEU A 330 -11.01 -19.15 -28.83
C LEU A 330 -11.92 -18.63 -27.71
N PHE A 331 -12.58 -17.50 -27.90
CA PHE A 331 -13.55 -16.95 -26.95
C PHE A 331 -14.70 -17.92 -26.69
N ASN A 332 -15.25 -18.52 -27.75
CA ASN A 332 -16.35 -19.48 -27.64
C ASN A 332 -15.91 -20.82 -27.05
N GLU A 333 -14.67 -21.25 -27.27
CA GLU A 333 -14.09 -22.43 -26.63
C GLU A 333 -13.87 -22.21 -25.13
N LEU A 334 -13.36 -21.04 -24.73
CA LEU A 334 -13.15 -20.65 -23.34
C LEU A 334 -14.47 -20.52 -22.54
N LYS A 335 -15.62 -20.37 -23.23
CA LYS A 335 -16.97 -20.48 -22.65
C LYS A 335 -17.45 -21.91 -22.41
N ARG A 336 -16.78 -22.91 -22.99
CA ARG A 336 -17.23 -24.31 -22.97
C ARG A 336 -16.28 -25.19 -22.16
N ILE A 337 -14.97 -24.95 -22.27
CA ILE A 337 -13.94 -25.72 -21.57
C ILE A 337 -14.07 -25.59 -20.05
N SER A 338 -13.95 -26.73 -19.37
CA SER A 338 -13.95 -26.81 -17.91
C SER A 338 -12.60 -26.37 -17.33
N LEU A 339 -12.60 -25.66 -16.21
CA LEU A 339 -11.38 -25.28 -15.48
C LEU A 339 -10.61 -26.50 -14.92
N SER A 340 -11.20 -27.69 -14.91
CA SER A 340 -10.49 -28.95 -14.62
C SER A 340 -9.32 -29.22 -15.58
N TYR A 341 -9.33 -28.64 -16.78
CA TYR A 341 -8.25 -28.74 -17.77
C TYR A 341 -7.30 -27.54 -17.69
N SER A 342 -6.70 -27.31 -16.52
CA SER A 342 -5.91 -26.12 -16.19
C SER A 342 -4.87 -25.73 -17.26
N ASN A 343 -4.03 -26.68 -17.69
CA ASN A 343 -2.96 -26.41 -18.67
C ASN A 343 -3.51 -25.99 -20.04
N ALA A 344 -4.57 -26.65 -20.52
CA ALA A 344 -5.19 -26.32 -21.81
C ALA A 344 -5.88 -24.95 -21.74
N VAL A 345 -6.57 -24.65 -20.63
CA VAL A 345 -7.20 -23.35 -20.39
C VAL A 345 -6.14 -22.24 -20.34
N SER A 346 -5.03 -22.43 -19.63
CA SER A 346 -3.95 -21.46 -19.54
C SER A 346 -3.31 -21.18 -20.90
N ALA A 347 -3.04 -22.23 -21.69
CA ALA A 347 -2.49 -22.07 -23.04
C ALA A 347 -3.46 -21.32 -23.97
N SER A 348 -4.73 -21.70 -23.99
CA SER A 348 -5.75 -21.04 -24.81
C SER A 348 -6.00 -19.60 -24.38
N LEU A 349 -5.98 -19.30 -23.08
CA LEU A 349 -6.09 -17.93 -22.57
C LEU A 349 -4.90 -17.07 -23.01
N ARG A 350 -3.67 -17.61 -22.95
CA ARG A 350 -2.48 -16.89 -23.40
C ARG A 350 -2.59 -16.51 -24.88
N ILE A 351 -2.95 -17.48 -25.73
CA ILE A 351 -3.12 -17.25 -27.17
C ILE A 351 -4.25 -16.25 -27.43
N PHE A 352 -5.35 -16.35 -26.68
CA PHE A 352 -6.47 -15.41 -26.77
C PHE A 352 -6.03 -13.97 -26.47
N LEU A 353 -5.27 -13.76 -25.40
CA LEU A 353 -4.75 -12.43 -25.02
C LEU A 353 -3.74 -11.90 -26.04
N ASP A 354 -2.82 -12.74 -26.51
CA ASP A 354 -1.83 -12.32 -27.52
C ASP A 354 -2.52 -11.87 -28.82
N LEU A 355 -3.56 -12.58 -29.25
CA LEU A 355 -4.35 -12.17 -30.42
C LEU A 355 -5.21 -10.94 -30.15
N ALA A 356 -5.78 -10.79 -28.96
CA ALA A 356 -6.60 -9.62 -28.61
C ALA A 356 -5.77 -8.34 -28.67
N VAL A 357 -4.55 -8.37 -28.11
CA VAL A 357 -3.59 -7.27 -28.19
C VAL A 357 -3.21 -6.96 -29.64
N LEU A 358 -2.92 -8.00 -30.45
CA LEU A 358 -2.56 -7.81 -31.86
C LEU A 358 -3.69 -7.14 -32.68
N ASN A 359 -4.95 -7.46 -32.37
CA ASN A 359 -6.11 -6.96 -33.11
C ASN A 359 -6.75 -5.70 -32.47
N TYR A 360 -6.15 -5.15 -31.41
CA TYR A 360 -6.64 -3.97 -30.67
C TYR A 360 -8.12 -4.09 -30.24
N ILE A 361 -8.47 -5.23 -29.60
CA ILE A 361 -9.84 -5.53 -29.13
C ILE A 361 -9.94 -5.49 -27.61
#